data_AF-A0A2X3LN70-F1
#
_entry.id   AF-A0A2X3LN70-F1
#
_cell.length_a   1.000
_cell.length_b   1.000
_cell.length_c   1.000
_cell.angle_alpha   90.00
_cell.angle_beta   90.00
_cell.angle_gamma   90.00
#
_symmetry.space_group_name_H-M   'P 1'
#
loop_
_entity.id
_entity.type
_entity.pdbx_description
1 polymer ?
#
loop_
_entity_poly.entity_id
_entity_poly.type
_entity_poly.pdbx_seq_one_letter_code
_entity_poly.pdbx_strand_id
1 'polypeptide(L)'
;MHEITLLQGLSLAALVFVLGIDFWLEALFLFRPIIVCTLTGAILGDIQTGLITGGLTELAFAGLTPAGGVQPPNPIMAGLMTTVIAWSTGR
;
A
#
# COMPACT_ATOMS: atom_id res chain seq x y z
N MET A 1 -11.40 16.06 -7.02
CA MET A 1 -10.39 15.24 -7.69
C MET A 1 -9.05 15.84 -7.34
N HIS A 2 -8.31 15.21 -6.44
CA HIS A 2 -7.01 15.73 -6.01
C HIS A 2 -5.93 15.26 -6.99
N GLU A 3 -5.06 16.17 -7.40
CA GLU A 3 -3.92 15.87 -8.27
C GLU A 3 -2.73 15.45 -7.43
N ILE A 4 -2.10 14.34 -7.80
CA ILE A 4 -0.86 13.89 -7.17
C ILE A 4 0.27 14.76 -7.72
N THR A 5 0.94 15.49 -6.83
CA THR A 5 2.10 16.30 -7.22
C THR A 5 3.28 15.41 -7.61
N LEU A 6 4.20 15.93 -8.44
CA LEU A 6 5.42 15.19 -8.83
C LEU A 6 6.24 14.71 -7.62
N LEU A 7 6.31 15.54 -6.57
CA LEU A 7 7.03 15.20 -5.35
C LEU A 7 6.37 14.03 -4.61
N GLN A 8 5.03 14.02 -4.52
CA GLN A 8 4.29 12.90 -3.95
C GLN A 8 4.43 11.63 -4.79
N GLY A 9 4.43 11.74 -6.13
CA GLY A 9 4.68 10.60 -7.01
C GLY A 9 6.07 9.99 -6.79
N LEU A 10 7.09 10.83 -6.66
CA LEU A 10 8.47 10.39 -6.38
C LEU A 10 8.61 9.75 -4.99
N SER A 11 7.97 10.31 -3.96
CA SER A 11 8.02 9.72 -2.62
C SER A 11 7.24 8.40 -2.53
N LEU A 12 6.12 8.26 -3.24
CA LEU A 12 5.41 6.99 -3.38
C LEU A 12 6.27 5.94 -4.10
N ALA A 13 6.97 6.31 -5.16
CA ALA A 13 7.88 5.41 -5.87
C ALA A 13 9.04 4.94 -4.96
N ALA A 14 9.65 5.86 -4.20
CA ALA A 14 10.68 5.53 -3.22
C ALA A 14 10.17 4.61 -2.11
N LEU A 15 8.96 4.87 -1.59
CA LEU A 15 8.30 4.02 -0.60
C LEU A 15 8.13 2.58 -1.13
N VAL A 16 7.52 2.42 -2.30
CA VAL A 16 7.27 1.09 -2.91
C VAL A 16 8.56 0.35 -3.19
N PHE A 17 9.63 1.05 -3.58
CA PHE A 17 10.94 0.43 -3.78
C PHE A 17 11.48 -0.21 -2.49
N VAL A 18 11.44 0.52 -1.37
CA VAL A 18 11.90 0.00 -0.06
C VAL A 18 11.02 -1.15 0.41
N LEU A 19 9.69 -1.01 0.29
CA LEU A 19 8.74 -2.06 0.66
C LEU A 19 8.90 -3.31 -0.21
N GLY A 20 9.26 -3.15 -1.49
CA GLY A 20 9.54 -4.26 -2.40
C GLY A 20 10.75 -5.09 -1.98
N ILE A 21 11.78 -4.44 -1.42
CA ILE A 21 12.92 -5.15 -0.82
C ILE A 21 12.47 -5.97 0.39
N ASP A 22 11.65 -5.39 1.27
CA ASP A 22 11.11 -6.11 2.43
C ASP A 22 10.15 -7.24 2.02
N PHE A 23 9.35 -7.08 0.96
CA PHE A 23 8.49 -8.15 0.43
C PHE A 23 9.29 -9.35 -0.06
N TRP A 24 10.49 -9.12 -0.59
CA TRP A 24 11.35 -10.22 -1.05
C TRP A 24 12.09 -10.90 0.11
N LEU A 25 12.44 -10.14 1.15
CA LEU A 25 13.13 -10.65 2.34
C LEU A 25 12.17 -11.26 3.37
N GLU A 26 10.92 -10.82 3.39
CA GLU A 26 9.86 -11.15 4.35
C GLU A 26 10.30 -11.03 5.83
N ALA A 27 11.23 -10.10 6.11
CA ALA A 27 11.87 -10.01 7.42
C ALA A 27 11.08 -9.15 8.42
N LEU A 28 10.55 -8.00 7.97
CA LEU A 28 9.88 -7.02 8.83
C LEU A 28 8.37 -6.96 8.62
N PHE A 29 7.84 -7.62 7.58
CA PHE A 29 6.43 -7.61 7.21
C PHE A 29 5.87 -6.19 6.97
N LEU A 30 6.70 -5.25 6.50
CA LEU A 30 6.31 -3.90 6.12
C LEU A 30 5.47 -3.88 4.85
N PHE A 31 5.60 -4.92 4.02
CA PHE A 31 4.78 -5.12 2.82
C PHE A 31 3.29 -5.38 3.11
N ARG A 32 2.90 -5.55 4.38
CA ARG A 32 1.51 -5.76 4.77
C ARG A 32 0.63 -4.56 4.38
N PRO A 33 -0.55 -4.80 3.77
CA PRO A 33 -1.40 -3.72 3.25
C PRO A 33 -1.70 -2.61 4.25
N ILE A 34 -1.91 -2.91 5.53
CA ILE A 34 -2.16 -1.89 6.56
C ILE A 34 -1.03 -0.87 6.65
N ILE A 35 0.23 -1.31 6.58
CA ILE A 35 1.40 -0.42 6.65
C ILE A 35 1.53 0.37 5.35
N VAL A 36 1.40 -0.32 4.20
CA VAL A 36 1.52 0.31 2.87
C VAL A 36 0.48 1.42 2.69
N CYS A 37 -0.77 1.16 3.02
CA CYS A 37 -1.87 2.13 2.88
C CYS A 37 -1.71 3.31 3.83
N THR A 38 -1.32 3.09 5.09
CA THR A 38 -1.09 4.18 6.05
C THR A 38 0.06 5.09 5.61
N LEU A 39 1.17 4.53 5.13
CA LEU A 39 2.30 5.33 4.63
C LEU A 39 1.95 6.07 3.33
N THR A 40 1.18 5.44 2.45
CA THR A 40 0.66 6.07 1.23
C THR A 40 -0.24 7.25 1.57
N GLY A 41 -1.18 7.08 2.51
CA GLY A 41 -2.04 8.16 2.99
C GLY A 41 -1.27 9.30 3.63
N ALA A 42 -0.23 9.00 4.42
CA ALA A 42 0.65 10.01 5.00
C ALA A 42 1.36 10.86 3.94
N ILE A 43 1.85 10.24 2.87
CA ILE A 43 2.49 10.94 1.74
C ILE A 43 1.47 11.82 0.98
N LEU A 44 0.24 11.34 0.84
CA LEU A 44 -0.86 12.08 0.20
C LEU A 44 -1.45 13.18 1.09
N GLY A 45 -1.05 13.26 2.35
CA GLY A 45 -1.53 14.25 3.32
C GLY A 45 -2.86 13.87 4.00
N ASP A 46 -3.33 12.64 3.83
CA ASP A 46 -4.55 12.11 4.45
C ASP A 46 -4.31 10.71 5.04
N ILE A 47 -3.90 10.71 6.31
CA ILE A 47 -3.65 9.48 7.08
C ILE A 47 -4.95 8.72 7.35
N GLN A 48 -6.10 9.41 7.47
CA GLN A 48 -7.36 8.76 7.78
C GLN A 48 -7.83 7.88 6.62
N THR A 49 -7.75 8.41 5.39
CA THR A 49 -8.02 7.61 4.19
C THR A 49 -7.03 6.44 4.08
N GLY A 50 -5.75 6.65 4.40
CA GLY A 50 -4.74 5.58 4.46
C GLY A 50 -5.09 4.46 5.45
N LEU A 51 -5.57 4.80 6.65
CA LEU A 51 -5.96 3.80 7.66
C LEU A 51 -7.23 3.03 7.28
N ILE A 52 -8.24 3.71 6.74
CA ILE A 52 -9.49 3.07 6.32
C ILE A 52 -9.23 2.10 5.16
N THR A 53 -8.50 2.57 4.13
CA THR A 53 -8.13 1.75 2.98
C THR A 53 -7.21 0.60 3.39
N GLY A 54 -6.30 0.82 4.34
CA GLY A 54 -5.43 -0.19 4.94
C GLY A 54 -6.20 -1.29 5.66
N GLY A 55 -7.19 -0.95 6.48
CA GLY A 55 -8.04 -1.94 7.15
C GLY A 55 -8.83 -2.80 6.16
N LEU A 56 -9.36 -2.19 5.09
CA LEU A 56 -10.09 -2.90 4.04
C LEU A 56 -9.19 -3.83 3.23
N THR A 57 -8.00 -3.35 2.82
CA THR A 57 -7.05 -4.18 2.06
C THR A 57 -6.43 -5.27 2.92
N GLU A 58 -6.14 -5.02 4.20
CA GLU A 58 -5.66 -6.06 5.11
C GLU A 58 -6.71 -7.16 5.30
N LEU A 59 -7.99 -6.80 5.42
CA LEU A 59 -9.08 -7.77 5.50
C LEU A 59 -9.19 -8.61 4.21
N ALA A 60 -9.04 -7.98 3.04
CA ALA A 60 -9.08 -8.67 1.75
C ALA A 60 -7.88 -9.61 1.53
N PHE A 61 -6.74 -9.30 2.15
CA PHE A 61 -5.51 -10.11 2.08
C PHE A 61 -5.35 -11.08 3.26
N ALA A 62 -6.26 -11.06 4.23
CA ALA A 62 -6.22 -11.97 5.36
C ALA A 62 -6.30 -13.43 4.88
N GLY A 63 -5.24 -14.20 5.14
CA GLY A 63 -5.13 -15.60 4.73
C GLY A 63 -4.45 -15.84 3.38
N LEU A 64 -4.11 -14.79 2.63
CA LEU A 64 -3.29 -14.90 1.43
C LEU A 64 -1.80 -15.02 1.81
N THR A 65 -1.39 -16.23 2.18
CA THR A 65 0.01 -16.56 2.43
C THR A 65 0.57 -17.40 1.28
N PRO A 66 1.83 -17.21 0.86
CA PRO A 66 2.45 -18.05 -0.15
C PRO A 66 2.50 -19.51 0.33
N ALA A 67 1.90 -20.44 -0.42
CA ALA A 67 1.95 -21.87 -0.13
C ALA A 67 2.38 -22.63 -1.39
N GLY A 68 3.46 -23.41 -1.27
CA GLY A 68 3.90 -24.31 -2.35
C GLY A 68 4.39 -23.62 -3.63
N GLY A 69 4.96 -22.40 -3.54
CA GLY A 69 5.52 -21.68 -4.69
C GLY A 69 4.47 -20.97 -5.57
N VAL A 70 3.19 -21.04 -5.22
CA VAL A 70 2.15 -20.20 -5.82
C VAL A 70 2.33 -18.78 -5.29
N GLN A 71 2.51 -17.82 -6.21
CA GLN A 71 2.70 -16.42 -5.84
C GLN A 71 1.33 -15.76 -5.62
N PRO A 72 0.99 -15.34 -4.39
CA PRO A 72 -0.26 -14.62 -4.13
C PRO A 72 -0.23 -13.23 -4.81
N PRO A 73 -1.40 -12.57 -4.94
CA PRO A 73 -1.45 -11.18 -5.42
C PRO A 73 -0.49 -10.28 -4.63
N ASN A 74 0.08 -9.26 -5.28
CA ASN A 74 1.04 -8.37 -4.63
C ASN A 74 0.32 -7.40 -3.65
N PRO A 75 0.54 -7.52 -2.32
CA PRO A 75 -0.14 -6.69 -1.33
C PRO A 75 0.29 -5.22 -1.38
N ILE A 76 1.53 -4.94 -1.78
CA ILE A 76 2.04 -3.55 -1.89
C ILE A 76 1.25 -2.81 -2.96
N MET A 77 1.04 -3.46 -4.10
CA MET A 77 0.35 -2.84 -5.24
C MET A 77 -1.15 -2.70 -4.97
N ALA A 78 -1.75 -3.70 -4.33
CA ALA A 78 -3.13 -3.58 -3.88
C ALA A 78 -3.31 -2.45 -2.87
N GLY A 79 -2.43 -2.34 -1.87
CA GLY A 79 -2.50 -1.28 -0.87
C GLY A 79 -2.33 0.12 -1.47
N LEU A 80 -1.22 0.34 -2.20
CA LEU A 80 -0.91 1.61 -2.86
C LEU A 80 -2.07 2.09 -3.74
N MET A 81 -2.54 1.22 -4.66
CA MET A 81 -3.58 1.61 -5.61
C MET A 81 -4.91 1.86 -4.93
N THR A 82 -5.25 1.12 -3.87
CA THR A 82 -6.48 1.35 -3.10
C THR A 82 -6.48 2.74 -2.49
N THR A 83 -5.41 3.13 -1.79
CA THR A 83 -5.32 4.46 -1.17
C THR A 83 -5.25 5.59 -2.20
N VAL A 84 -4.50 5.39 -3.29
CA VAL A 84 -4.39 6.39 -4.38
C VAL A 84 -5.73 6.62 -5.08
N ILE A 85 -6.48 5.56 -5.37
CA ILE A 85 -7.79 5.67 -6.01
C ILE A 85 -8.80 6.32 -5.07
N ALA A 86 -8.85 5.91 -3.80
CA ALA A 86 -9.70 6.53 -2.78
C ALA A 86 -9.44 8.04 -2.66
N TRP A 87 -8.16 8.41 -2.53
CA TRP A 87 -7.75 9.81 -2.40
C TRP A 87 -8.05 10.64 -3.66
N SER A 88 -7.74 10.13 -4.85
CA SER A 88 -7.95 10.86 -6.10
C SER A 88 -9.44 11.04 -6.44
N THR A 89 -10.27 10.05 -6.09
CA THR A 89 -11.72 10.09 -6.32
C THR A 89 -12.51 10.79 -5.21
N GLY A 90 -11.87 11.08 -4.06
CA GLY A 90 -12.49 11.72 -2.90
C GLY A 90 -13.54 10.83 -2.23
N ARG A 91 -13.31 9.51 -2.21
CA ARG A 91 -14.23 8.50 -1.67
C ARG A 91 -13.51 7.52 -0.76
#